data_AF-A0A8S3PU41-F1
#
_entry.id   AF-A0A8S3PU41-F1
#
_cell.length_a   1.000
_cell.length_b   1.000
_cell.length_c   1.000
_cell.angle_alpha   90.00
_cell.angle_beta   90.00
_cell.angle_gamma   90.00
#
_symmetry.space_group_name_H-M   'P 1'
#
loop_
_entity.id
_entity.type
_entity.pdbx_description
1 polymer ?
#
loop_
_entity_poly.entity_id
_entity_poly.type
_entity_poly.pdbx_seq_one_letter_code
_entity_poly.pdbx_strand_id
1 'polypeptide(L)'
;MGRDRQSVQDKLRRHGKTVKSRNWTAEEDENLIKAVQEVTGLQNLEEIKQLEIPWRTVAQLVPTRHEEQCRAHFSFLKRSKLQNIDDNASKFKKWRKEESHRLIDILSNGDYSFETDIDWNEVNQSFVDVSPSASYIQLQFYKLKSDIPDFHRKSFSDLLEEISSSHKH
;
A
#
# COMPACT_ATOMS: atom_id res chain seq x y z
N MET A 1 -2.39 -36.15 -9.08
CA MET A 1 -3.43 -35.56 -8.21
C MET A 1 -2.74 -34.98 -7.00
N GLY A 2 -2.95 -33.72 -6.63
CA GLY A 2 -2.16 -33.10 -5.56
C GLY A 2 -2.52 -31.64 -5.29
N ARG A 3 -3.82 -31.33 -5.17
CA ARG A 3 -4.27 -30.06 -4.61
C ARG A 3 -5.10 -30.39 -3.39
N ASP A 4 -4.64 -29.92 -2.24
CA ASP A 4 -5.28 -30.08 -0.94
C ASP A 4 -6.75 -29.62 -1.01
N ARG A 5 -7.67 -30.39 -0.39
CA ARG A 5 -9.11 -30.08 -0.38
C ARG A 5 -9.40 -28.70 0.21
N GLN A 6 -8.59 -28.24 1.16
CA GLN A 6 -8.68 -26.88 1.72
C GLN A 6 -8.48 -25.79 0.65
N SER A 7 -7.53 -25.97 -0.28
CA SER A 7 -7.20 -24.96 -1.30
C SER A 7 -8.31 -24.78 -2.34
N VAL A 8 -9.05 -25.86 -2.63
CA VAL A 8 -10.18 -25.83 -3.57
C VAL A 8 -11.41 -25.18 -2.93
N GLN A 9 -11.66 -25.43 -1.65
CA GLN A 9 -12.75 -24.79 -0.90
C GLN A 9 -12.53 -23.27 -0.77
N ASP A 10 -11.30 -22.82 -0.47
CA ASP A 10 -10.99 -21.38 -0.41
C ASP A 10 -11.13 -20.68 -1.77
N LYS A 11 -10.77 -21.35 -2.87
CA LYS A 11 -10.93 -20.77 -4.22
C LYS A 11 -12.40 -20.61 -4.61
N LEU A 12 -13.25 -21.60 -4.33
CA LEU A 12 -14.68 -21.52 -4.60
C LEU A 12 -15.37 -20.44 -3.76
N ARG A 13 -14.93 -20.24 -2.51
CA ARG A 13 -15.44 -19.18 -1.61
C ARG A 13 -15.16 -17.77 -2.13
N ARG A 14 -14.02 -17.57 -2.82
CA ARG A 14 -13.55 -16.27 -3.35
C ARG A 14 -14.28 -15.79 -4.61
N HIS A 15 -14.98 -16.66 -5.34
CA HIS A 15 -15.54 -16.32 -6.66
C HIS A 15 -17.06 -16.08 -6.68
N GLY A 16 -17.75 -16.21 -5.54
CA GLY A 16 -19.22 -16.19 -5.48
C GLY A 16 -19.88 -14.82 -5.24
N LYS A 17 -19.12 -13.76 -4.96
CA LYS A 17 -19.67 -12.41 -4.73
C LYS A 17 -18.91 -11.38 -5.56
N THR A 18 -19.59 -10.34 -6.02
CA THR A 18 -19.03 -9.20 -6.76
C THR A 18 -18.12 -8.38 -5.85
N VAL A 19 -16.93 -8.93 -5.59
CA VAL A 19 -16.01 -8.38 -4.62
C VAL A 19 -15.19 -7.27 -5.25
N LYS A 20 -15.39 -6.06 -4.77
CA LYS A 20 -14.56 -4.92 -5.19
C LYS A 20 -13.14 -5.14 -4.66
N SER A 21 -12.17 -5.12 -5.58
CA SER A 21 -10.80 -5.54 -5.28
C SER A 21 -9.87 -4.42 -4.80
N ARG A 22 -10.20 -3.14 -5.00
CA ARG A 22 -9.13 -2.11 -4.93
C ARG A 22 -9.36 -0.92 -4.01
N ASN A 23 -10.52 -0.27 -4.02
CA ASN A 23 -10.68 0.98 -3.26
C ASN A 23 -11.88 0.87 -2.32
N TRP A 24 -11.66 0.97 -1.01
CA TRP A 24 -12.72 1.20 -0.04
C TRP A 24 -13.19 2.65 -0.15
N THR A 25 -14.50 2.88 -0.17
CA THR A 25 -15.07 4.22 -0.11
C THR A 25 -15.40 4.61 1.32
N ALA A 26 -15.51 5.91 1.62
CA ALA A 26 -15.92 6.38 2.95
C ALA A 26 -17.28 5.77 3.40
N GLU A 27 -18.21 5.58 2.46
CA GLU A 27 -19.48 4.88 2.72
C GLU A 27 -19.27 3.40 3.10
N GLU A 28 -18.35 2.70 2.43
CA GLU A 28 -17.99 1.32 2.78
C GLU A 28 -17.30 1.25 4.16
N ASP A 29 -16.51 2.27 4.51
CA ASP A 29 -15.84 2.37 5.81
C ASP A 29 -16.85 2.56 6.95
N GLU A 30 -17.82 3.46 6.77
CA GLU A 30 -18.92 3.65 7.72
C GLU A 30 -19.76 2.38 7.87
N ASN A 31 -20.09 1.72 6.75
CA ASN A 31 -20.85 0.47 6.77
C ASN A 31 -20.09 -0.65 7.48
N LEU A 32 -18.77 -0.75 7.26
CA LEU A 32 -17.93 -1.72 7.96
C LEU A 32 -17.89 -1.46 9.47
N ILE A 33 -17.74 -0.19 9.89
CA ILE A 33 -17.73 0.17 11.30
C ILE A 33 -19.09 -0.14 11.94
N LYS A 34 -20.19 0.26 11.30
CA LYS A 34 -21.56 -0.02 11.78
C LYS A 34 -21.79 -1.52 11.91
N ALA A 35 -21.41 -2.31 10.90
CA ALA A 35 -21.54 -3.76 10.93
C ALA A 35 -20.74 -4.40 12.08
N VAL A 36 -19.53 -3.91 12.35
CA VAL A 36 -18.73 -4.40 13.49
C VAL A 36 -19.36 -3.99 14.83
N GLN A 37 -19.85 -2.76 14.96
CA GLN A 37 -20.53 -2.29 16.18
C GLN A 37 -21.82 -3.09 16.44
N GLU A 38 -22.60 -3.38 15.40
CA GLU A 38 -23.83 -4.17 15.50
C GLU A 38 -23.55 -5.62 15.94
N VAL A 39 -22.50 -6.23 15.37
CA VAL A 39 -22.12 -7.61 15.67
C VAL A 39 -21.46 -7.76 17.04
N THR A 40 -20.68 -6.76 17.48
CA THR A 40 -19.97 -6.81 18.77
C THR A 40 -20.76 -6.20 19.92
N GLY A 41 -21.80 -5.40 19.64
CA GLY A 41 -22.54 -4.62 20.63
C GLY A 41 -21.75 -3.46 21.23
N LEU A 42 -20.53 -3.21 20.76
CA LEU A 42 -19.63 -2.18 21.28
C LEU A 42 -19.64 -0.96 20.37
N GLN A 43 -19.85 0.22 20.95
CA GLN A 43 -19.77 1.48 20.21
C GLN A 43 -18.33 2.00 20.11
N ASN A 44 -17.47 1.66 21.08
CA ASN A 44 -16.11 2.16 21.16
C ASN A 44 -15.11 1.23 20.45
N LEU A 45 -14.38 1.77 19.47
CA LEU A 45 -13.35 1.03 18.72
C LEU A 45 -12.19 0.55 19.60
N GLU A 46 -11.93 1.22 20.72
CA GLU A 46 -10.90 0.82 21.69
C GLU A 46 -11.28 -0.46 22.44
N GLU A 47 -12.54 -0.60 22.84
CA GLU A 47 -13.05 -1.76 23.60
C GLU A 47 -13.08 -3.03 22.73
N ILE A 48 -13.23 -2.87 21.41
CA ILE A 48 -13.19 -3.96 20.43
C ILE A 48 -11.78 -4.63 20.35
N LYS A 49 -10.76 -4.12 21.06
CA LYS A 49 -9.38 -4.63 21.00
C LYS A 49 -9.22 -6.06 21.58
N GLN A 50 -10.13 -6.49 22.46
CA GLN A 50 -10.00 -7.77 23.17
C GLN A 50 -11.00 -8.83 22.71
N LEU A 51 -11.96 -8.49 21.83
CA LEU A 51 -12.99 -9.42 21.38
C LEU A 51 -12.64 -10.07 20.04
N GLU A 52 -12.94 -11.36 19.94
CA GLU A 52 -12.91 -12.08 18.67
C GLU A 52 -14.14 -11.67 17.84
N ILE A 53 -13.91 -10.89 16.78
CA ILE A 53 -14.98 -10.41 15.90
C ILE A 53 -15.36 -11.55 14.91
N PRO A 54 -16.63 -11.96 14.84
CA PRO A 54 -17.07 -12.97 13.88
C PRO A 54 -17.21 -12.33 12.48
N TRP A 55 -16.09 -12.23 11.77
CA TRP A 55 -15.97 -11.58 10.46
C TRP A 55 -16.89 -12.14 9.37
N ARG A 56 -17.36 -13.38 9.51
CA ARG A 56 -18.38 -13.97 8.63
C ARG A 56 -19.69 -13.20 8.67
N THR A 57 -20.14 -12.86 9.88
CA THR A 57 -21.38 -12.10 10.09
C THR A 57 -21.19 -10.67 9.59
N VAL A 58 -20.03 -10.06 9.85
CA VAL A 58 -19.68 -8.73 9.34
C VAL A 58 -19.70 -8.70 7.80
N ALA A 59 -19.15 -9.71 7.12
CA ALA A 59 -19.16 -9.81 5.67
C ALA A 59 -20.54 -10.13 5.05
N GLN A 60 -21.52 -10.54 5.85
CA GLN A 60 -22.92 -10.62 5.39
C GLN A 60 -23.56 -9.23 5.35
N LEU A 61 -23.20 -8.35 6.29
CA LEU A 61 -23.66 -6.97 6.37
C LEU A 61 -22.91 -6.02 5.41
N VAL A 62 -21.70 -6.40 4.99
CA VAL A 62 -20.90 -5.68 3.97
C VAL A 62 -20.81 -6.51 2.69
N PRO A 63 -21.88 -6.55 1.86
CA PRO A 63 -21.99 -7.52 0.76
C PRO A 63 -20.95 -7.33 -0.36
N THR A 64 -20.31 -6.16 -0.44
CA THR A 64 -19.28 -5.83 -1.45
C THR A 64 -17.90 -6.40 -1.13
N ARG A 65 -17.70 -6.97 0.07
CA ARG A 65 -16.39 -7.37 0.61
C ARG A 65 -16.43 -8.73 1.29
N HIS A 66 -15.29 -9.40 1.32
CA HIS A 66 -15.10 -10.68 2.01
C HIS A 66 -14.64 -10.50 3.45
N GLU A 67 -14.81 -11.54 4.28
CA GLU A 67 -14.38 -11.57 5.69
C GLU A 67 -12.91 -11.16 5.88
N GLU A 68 -12.02 -11.63 5.00
CA GLU A 68 -10.58 -11.32 5.04
C GLU A 68 -10.33 -9.84 4.73
N GLN A 69 -11.07 -9.27 3.78
CA GLN A 69 -10.98 -7.86 3.42
C GLN A 69 -11.53 -6.98 4.54
N CYS A 70 -12.68 -7.34 5.11
CA CYS A 70 -13.27 -6.63 6.24
C CYS A 70 -12.33 -6.62 7.45
N ARG A 71 -11.70 -7.76 7.78
CA ARG A 71 -10.73 -7.85 8.87
C ARG A 71 -9.50 -6.96 8.64
N ALA A 72 -8.89 -7.06 7.46
CA ALA A 72 -7.70 -6.29 7.12
C ALA A 72 -8.00 -4.78 7.12
N HIS A 73 -9.12 -4.39 6.50
CA HIS A 73 -9.50 -2.99 6.40
C HIS A 73 -9.96 -2.40 7.73
N PHE A 74 -10.71 -3.13 8.55
CA PHE A 74 -11.08 -2.67 9.88
C PHE A 74 -9.84 -2.47 10.78
N SER A 75 -8.84 -3.34 10.66
CA SER A 75 -7.57 -3.17 11.39
C SER A 75 -6.84 -1.89 10.96
N PHE A 76 -6.88 -1.56 9.67
CA PHE A 76 -6.37 -0.30 9.13
C PHE A 76 -7.17 0.90 9.65
N LEU A 77 -8.50 0.91 9.50
CA LEU A 77 -9.38 1.99 9.98
C LEU A 77 -9.23 2.22 11.48
N LYS A 78 -9.15 1.16 12.27
CA LYS A 78 -8.93 1.24 13.72
C LYS A 78 -7.60 1.92 14.02
N ARG A 79 -6.51 1.50 13.36
CA ARG A 79 -5.21 2.16 13.52
C ARG A 79 -5.28 3.63 13.12
N SER A 80 -5.95 3.93 12.02
CA SER A 80 -6.09 5.27 11.48
C SER A 80 -6.84 6.20 12.44
N LYS A 81 -8.05 5.80 12.85
CA LYS A 81 -8.89 6.55 13.79
C LYS A 81 -8.28 6.71 15.18
N LEU A 82 -7.62 5.67 15.72
CA LEU A 82 -6.95 5.78 17.02
C LEU A 82 -5.71 6.67 17.00
N GLN A 83 -5.10 6.86 15.83
CA GLN A 83 -3.92 7.72 15.66
C GLN A 83 -4.27 9.11 15.11
N ASN A 84 -5.58 9.48 15.04
CA ASN A 84 -6.08 10.69 14.37
C ASN A 84 -5.43 10.88 12.97
N ILE A 85 -5.24 9.78 12.26
CA ILE A 85 -4.76 9.80 10.89
C ILE A 85 -6.00 9.95 10.04
N ASP A 86 -6.12 11.08 9.38
CA ASP A 86 -7.17 11.27 8.38
C ASP A 86 -6.81 10.38 7.19
N ASP A 87 -7.67 9.41 6.87
CA ASP A 87 -7.48 8.47 5.76
C ASP A 87 -7.35 9.19 4.41
N ASN A 88 -7.84 10.44 4.33
CA ASN A 88 -7.74 11.30 3.15
C ASN A 88 -6.54 12.26 3.19
N ALA A 89 -5.99 12.51 4.38
CA ALA A 89 -4.70 13.16 4.52
C ALA A 89 -3.63 12.07 4.63
N SER A 90 -3.22 11.53 3.48
CA SER A 90 -1.90 10.88 3.41
C SER A 90 -0.92 11.80 4.13
N LYS A 91 -0.40 11.37 5.30
CA LYS A 91 0.60 12.13 6.08
C LYS A 91 1.74 12.60 5.19
N PHE A 92 1.97 11.86 4.12
CA PHE A 92 2.94 12.09 3.10
C PHE A 92 2.29 12.77 1.90
N LYS A 93 2.91 13.85 1.42
CA LYS A 93 2.50 14.49 0.17
C LYS A 93 2.54 13.46 -0.96
N LYS A 94 1.61 13.59 -1.91
CA LYS A 94 1.60 12.78 -3.12
C LYS A 94 2.93 12.95 -3.85
N TRP A 95 3.57 11.84 -4.21
CA TRP A 95 4.76 11.81 -5.07
C TRP A 95 4.46 12.48 -6.41
N ARG A 96 5.21 13.53 -6.76
CA ARG A 96 5.10 14.25 -8.03
C ARG A 96 6.40 14.09 -8.82
N LYS A 97 6.46 14.75 -9.98
CA LYS A 97 7.62 14.67 -10.88
C LYS A 97 8.86 15.29 -10.24
N GLU A 98 8.66 16.34 -9.45
CA GLU A 98 9.71 17.05 -8.73
C GLU A 98 10.44 16.13 -7.74
N GLU A 99 9.72 15.27 -7.02
CA GLU A 99 10.33 14.26 -6.14
C GLU A 99 11.09 13.19 -6.92
N SER A 100 10.60 12.79 -8.10
CA SER A 100 11.35 11.90 -8.99
C SER A 100 12.66 12.53 -9.45
N HIS A 101 12.67 13.81 -9.84
CA HIS A 101 13.90 14.49 -10.27
C HIS A 101 14.89 14.58 -9.11
N ARG A 102 14.40 14.97 -7.93
CA ARG A 102 15.22 15.03 -6.72
C ARG A 102 15.83 13.66 -6.36
N LEU A 103 15.08 12.58 -6.57
CA LEU A 103 15.57 11.22 -6.33
C LEU A 103 16.73 10.89 -7.27
N ILE A 104 16.58 11.20 -8.56
CA ILE A 104 17.63 10.97 -9.55
C ILE A 104 18.85 11.87 -9.31
N ASP A 105 18.64 13.13 -8.90
CA ASP A 105 19.73 14.03 -8.55
C ASP A 105 20.53 13.51 -7.34
N ILE A 106 19.86 13.01 -6.30
CA ILE A 106 20.54 12.40 -5.14
C ILE A 106 21.33 11.17 -5.56
N LEU A 107 20.74 10.31 -6.39
CA LEU A 107 21.42 9.09 -6.86
C LEU A 107 22.58 9.40 -7.82
N SER A 108 22.48 10.45 -8.64
CA SER A 108 23.53 10.85 -9.59
C SER A 108 24.68 11.61 -8.93
N ASN A 109 24.41 12.33 -7.84
CA ASN A 109 25.43 13.00 -7.04
C ASN A 109 26.07 12.07 -6.00
N GLY A 110 25.48 10.90 -5.74
CA GLY A 110 26.03 9.90 -4.84
C GLY A 110 27.12 9.07 -5.52
N ASP A 111 28.10 8.62 -4.73
CA ASP A 111 29.19 7.77 -5.20
C ASP A 111 28.77 6.29 -5.20
N TYR A 112 27.73 5.96 -5.99
CA TYR A 112 27.19 4.62 -6.10
C TYR A 112 27.63 3.97 -7.42
N SER A 113 28.36 2.85 -7.33
CA SER A 113 28.73 2.07 -8.51
C SER A 113 27.59 1.16 -8.97
N PHE A 114 26.80 0.65 -8.02
CA PHE A 114 25.68 -0.26 -8.29
C PHE A 114 24.44 0.11 -7.46
N GLU A 115 23.26 -0.31 -7.94
CA GLU A 115 21.98 -0.13 -7.24
C GLU A 115 21.95 -0.79 -5.85
N THR A 116 22.74 -1.85 -5.65
CA THR A 116 22.89 -2.54 -4.37
C THR A 116 23.66 -1.74 -3.33
N ASP A 117 24.44 -0.76 -3.76
CA ASP A 117 25.29 0.05 -2.87
C ASP A 117 24.52 1.25 -2.30
N ILE A 118 23.29 1.48 -2.78
CA ILE A 118 22.44 2.58 -2.34
C ILE A 118 21.89 2.26 -0.95
N ASP A 119 22.24 3.09 0.04
CA ASP A 119 21.54 3.08 1.32
C ASP A 119 20.20 3.84 1.17
N TRP A 120 19.14 3.08 0.88
CA TRP A 120 17.79 3.62 0.74
C TRP A 120 17.27 4.27 2.03
N ASN A 121 17.82 3.97 3.20
CA ASN A 121 17.45 4.65 4.44
C ASN A 121 18.02 6.07 4.49
N GLU A 122 19.27 6.24 4.04
CA GLU A 122 19.90 7.56 3.91
C GLU A 122 19.14 8.41 2.88
N VAL A 123 18.86 7.84 1.70
CA VAL A 123 18.06 8.53 0.68
C VAL A 123 16.69 8.93 1.23
N ASN A 124 16.01 8.07 1.99
CA ASN A 124 14.70 8.35 2.57
C ASN A 124 14.71 9.52 3.56
N GLN A 125 15.85 9.87 4.19
CA GLN A 125 15.94 11.06 5.04
C GLN A 125 15.65 12.35 4.27
N SER A 126 15.94 12.37 2.96
CA SER A 126 15.61 13.50 2.09
C SER A 126 14.12 13.58 1.71
N PHE A 127 13.34 12.52 1.94
CA PHE A 127 11.95 12.37 1.47
C PHE A 127 10.94 12.10 2.60
N VAL A 128 11.28 12.45 3.84
CA VAL A 128 10.43 12.18 5.02
C VAL A 128 9.03 12.78 4.94
N ASP A 129 8.81 13.78 4.09
CA ASP A 129 7.51 14.45 3.90
C ASP A 129 6.67 13.84 2.77
N VAL A 130 7.25 13.01 1.90
CA VAL A 130 6.58 12.37 0.73
C VAL A 130 6.65 10.85 0.76
N SER A 131 7.48 10.28 1.63
CA SER A 131 7.73 8.84 1.70
C SER A 131 7.60 8.28 3.11
N PRO A 132 6.80 7.22 3.30
CA PRO A 132 6.68 6.53 4.58
C PRO A 132 7.86 5.63 4.92
N SER A 133 8.71 5.24 3.95
CA SER A 133 9.77 4.24 4.18
C SER A 133 10.80 4.20 3.04
N ALA A 134 12.00 3.70 3.35
CA ALA A 134 13.04 3.42 2.35
C ALA A 134 12.55 2.52 1.20
N SER A 135 11.75 1.49 1.52
CA SER A 135 11.16 0.60 0.51
C SER A 135 10.20 1.32 -0.45
N TYR A 136 9.54 2.39 -0.01
CA TYR A 136 8.69 3.19 -0.88
C TYR A 136 9.54 3.98 -1.90
N ILE A 137 10.67 4.56 -1.47
CA ILE A 137 11.61 5.24 -2.37
C ILE A 137 12.18 4.27 -3.40
N GLN A 138 12.61 3.09 -2.96
CA GLN A 138 13.10 2.04 -3.86
C GLN A 138 12.04 1.66 -4.91
N LEU A 139 10.78 1.55 -4.51
CA LEU A 139 9.67 1.27 -5.43
C LEU A 139 9.47 2.39 -6.46
N GLN A 140 9.64 3.67 -6.07
CA GLN A 140 9.56 4.78 -7.01
C GLN A 140 10.72 4.75 -8.01
N PHE A 141 11.94 4.49 -7.54
CA PHE A 141 13.09 4.31 -8.43
C PHE A 141 12.86 3.17 -9.43
N TYR A 142 12.36 2.02 -8.96
CA TYR A 142 12.07 0.88 -9.83
C TYR A 142 11.03 1.21 -10.92
N LYS A 143 10.01 2.03 -10.59
CA LYS A 143 9.03 2.49 -11.59
C LYS A 143 9.69 3.36 -12.65
N LEU A 144 10.51 4.34 -12.24
CA LEU A 144 11.25 5.20 -13.16
C LEU A 144 12.17 4.39 -14.07
N LYS A 145 12.86 3.39 -13.50
CA LYS A 145 13.72 2.46 -14.24
C LYS A 145 12.93 1.59 -15.22
N SER A 146 11.73 1.13 -14.83
CA SER A 146 10.89 0.26 -15.67
C SER A 146 10.28 0.99 -16.88
N ASP A 147 10.17 2.32 -16.82
CA ASP A 147 9.69 3.13 -17.95
C ASP A 147 10.75 3.24 -19.07
N ILE A 148 12.01 2.88 -18.80
CA ILE A 148 13.09 2.87 -19.81
C ILE A 148 13.08 1.57 -20.61
N PRO A 149 13.04 1.63 -21.96
CA PRO A 149 13.16 0.45 -22.79
C PRO A 149 14.52 -0.22 -22.63
N ASP A 150 14.53 -1.56 -22.55
CA ASP A 150 15.73 -2.38 -22.39
C ASP A 150 16.59 -2.04 -21.16
N PHE A 151 15.98 -1.52 -20.08
CA PHE A 151 16.69 -1.10 -18.87
C PHE A 151 17.60 -2.17 -18.25
N HIS A 152 17.31 -3.46 -18.46
CA HIS A 152 18.13 -4.59 -17.99
C HIS A 152 19.51 -4.68 -18.66
N ARG A 153 19.71 -4.01 -19.80
CA ARG A 153 20.94 -4.07 -20.59
C ARG A 153 21.84 -2.84 -20.40
N LYS A 154 21.38 -1.83 -19.65
CA LYS A 154 22.07 -0.56 -19.46
C LYS A 154 22.83 -0.56 -18.13
N SER A 155 23.96 0.13 -18.08
CA SER A 155 24.69 0.31 -16.83
C SER A 155 23.90 1.21 -15.87
N PHE A 156 24.19 1.14 -14.57
CA PHE A 156 23.51 1.98 -13.58
C PHE A 156 23.69 3.47 -13.88
N SER A 157 24.88 3.89 -14.33
CA SER A 157 25.15 5.27 -14.73
C SER A 157 24.35 5.69 -15.97
N ASP A 158 24.30 4.83 -16.99
CA ASP A 158 23.54 5.13 -18.22
C ASP A 158 22.04 5.24 -17.92
N LEU A 159 21.54 4.41 -16.99
CA LEU A 159 20.16 4.48 -16.54
C LEU A 159 19.86 5.82 -15.87
N LEU A 160 20.69 6.29 -14.94
CA LEU A 160 20.47 7.56 -14.27
C LEU A 160 20.50 8.74 -15.25
N GLU A 161 21.41 8.74 -16.22
CA GLU A 161 21.51 9.78 -17.25
C GLU A 161 20.28 9.80 -18.17
N GLU A 162 19.78 8.63 -18.56
CA GLU A 162 18.58 8.50 -19.41
C GLU A 162 17.28 8.85 -18.66
N ILE A 163 17.17 8.47 -17.38
CA ILE A 163 16.04 8.92 -16.53
C ILE A 163 16.11 10.44 -16.40
N SER A 164 17.29 11.02 -16.09
CA SER A 164 17.48 12.47 -15.98
C SER A 164 17.10 13.20 -17.29
N SER A 165 17.48 12.64 -18.44
CA SER A 165 17.18 13.23 -19.75
C SER A 165 15.71 13.13 -20.14
N SER A 166 15.05 12.00 -19.84
CA SER A 166 13.63 11.77 -20.13
C SER A 166 12.70 12.65 -19.30
N HIS A 167 13.18 13.07 -18.13
CA HIS A 167 12.42 13.84 -17.14
C HIS A 167 12.71 15.35 -17.18
N LYS A 168 13.64 15.83 -18.02
CA LYS A 168 13.94 17.26 -18.22
C LYS A 168 12.92 18.01 -19.11
N HIS A 169 11.89 17.34 -19.64
CA HIS A 169 10.88 17.89 -20.55
C HIS A 169 9.47 18.02 -19.93
#